data_AF-A0A2E5VED0-F1
#
_entry.id   AF-A0A2E5VED0-F1
#
_cell.length_a   1.000
_cell.length_b   1.000
_cell.length_c   1.000
_cell.angle_alpha   90.00
_cell.angle_beta   90.00
_cell.angle_gamma   90.00
#
_symmetry.space_group_name_H-M   'P 1'
#
loop_
_entity.id
_entity.type
_entity.pdbx_description
1 polymer ?
#
loop_
_entity_poly.entity_id
_entity_poly.type
_entity_poly.pdbx_seq_one_letter_code
_entity_poly.pdbx_strand_id
1 'polypeptide(L)' 'MEKLDLHGVRHHEVDLIVENFIYLNQQQAPLTIICGNSSRMVELVKKVLDRSGSEYTEGKGFDFGRITVMKL' A
#
# COMPACT_ATOMS: atom_id res chain seq x y z
N MET A 1 -3.43 12.75 6.71
CA MET A 1 -2.74 11.72 5.92
C MET A 1 -3.48 10.43 6.16
N GLU A 2 -4.19 9.94 5.14
CA GLU A 2 -4.91 8.67 5.24
C GLU A 2 -3.92 7.50 5.27
N LYS A 3 -4.19 6.53 6.16
CA LYS A 3 -3.35 5.35 6.33
C LYS A 3 -4.17 4.07 6.28
N LEU A 4 -3.67 3.09 5.55
CA LEU A 4 -4.17 1.73 5.53
C LEU A 4 -3.19 0.84 6.29
N ASP A 5 -3.67 0.11 7.29
CA ASP A 5 -2.88 -0.87 8.03
C ASP A 5 -3.33 -2.29 7.66
N LEU A 6 -2.41 -3.09 7.12
CA LEU A 6 -2.67 -4.45 6.65
C LEU A 6 -2.26 -5.53 7.66
N HIS A 7 -1.87 -5.17 8.89
CA HIS A 7 -1.61 -6.18 9.92
C HIS A 7 -2.84 -7.06 10.16
N GLY A 8 -2.65 -8.38 10.04
CA GLY A 8 -3.73 -9.37 10.24
C GLY A 8 -4.64 -9.57 9.03
N VAL A 9 -4.50 -8.79 7.96
CA VAL A 9 -5.24 -8.99 6.70
C VAL A 9 -4.72 -10.23 5.98
N ARG A 10 -5.61 -11.07 5.44
CA ARG A 10 -5.18 -12.25 4.69
C ARG A 10 -4.70 -11.82 3.30
N HIS A 11 -3.67 -12.49 2.80
CA HIS A 11 -3.05 -12.18 1.50
C HIS A 11 -4.03 -12.09 0.32
N HIS A 12 -5.12 -12.87 0.32
CA HIS A 12 -6.11 -12.85 -0.77
C HIS A 12 -7.05 -11.64 -0.70
N GLU A 13 -7.16 -10.97 0.45
CA GLU A 13 -8.00 -9.78 0.64
C GLU A 13 -7.27 -8.49 0.25
N VAL A 14 -5.93 -8.53 0.24
CA VAL A 14 -5.06 -7.37 0.00
C VAL A 14 -5.39 -6.67 -1.31
N ASP A 15 -5.65 -7.43 -2.36
CA ASP A 15 -5.87 -6.90 -3.70
C ASP A 15 -7.03 -5.89 -3.72
N LEU A 16 -8.21 -6.32 -3.24
CA LEU A 16 -9.42 -5.50 -3.18
C LEU A 16 -9.30 -4.35 -2.17
N ILE A 17 -8.71 -4.61 -0.99
CA ILE A 17 -8.61 -3.61 0.07
C ILE A 17 -7.71 -2.44 -0.38
N VAL A 18 -6.55 -2.76 -0.97
CA VAL A 18 -5.60 -1.75 -1.43
C VAL A 18 -6.17 -0.97 -2.60
N GLU A 19 -6.78 -1.65 -3.58
CA GLU A 19 -7.35 -1.01 -4.77
C GLU A 19 -8.49 -0.04 -4.40
N ASN A 20 -9.38 -0.44 -3.49
CA ASN A 20 -10.43 0.44 -2.99
C ASN A 20 -9.86 1.61 -2.19
N PHE A 21 -8.87 1.37 -1.33
CA PHE A 21 -8.26 2.41 -0.53
C PHE A 21 -7.61 3.50 -1.40
N ILE A 22 -6.83 3.13 -2.42
CA ILE A 22 -6.25 4.11 -3.34
C ILE A 22 -7.35 4.84 -4.11
N TYR A 23 -8.34 4.12 -4.65
CA TYR A 23 -9.40 4.70 -5.48
C TYR A 23 -10.26 5.72 -4.73
N LEU A 24 -10.56 5.48 -3.45
CA LEU A 24 -11.39 6.36 -2.64
C LEU A 24 -10.63 7.59 -2.10
N ASN A 25 -9.30 7.54 -2.08
CA ASN A 25 -8.47 8.56 -1.43
C ASN A 25 -7.53 9.29 -2.40
N GLN A 26 -7.75 9.21 -3.71
CA GLN A 26 -6.83 9.76 -4.74
C GLN A 26 -6.47 11.24 -4.52
N GLN A 27 -7.44 12.04 -4.07
CA GLN A 27 -7.29 13.48 -3.85
C GLN A 27 -6.56 13.82 -2.54
N GLN A 28 -6.20 12.81 -1.74
CA GLN A 28 -5.57 12.95 -0.43
C GLN A 28 -4.11 12.49 -0.42
N ALA A 29 -3.53 12.26 -1.60
CA ALA A 29 -2.12 11.90 -1.71
C ALA A 29 -1.24 12.97 -1.01
N PRO A 30 -0.19 12.56 -0.27
CA PRO A 30 0.32 11.19 -0.19
C PRO A 30 -0.47 10.26 0.75
N LEU A 31 -0.65 9.00 0.31
CA LEU A 31 -1.30 7.93 1.09
C LEU A 31 -0.26 7.01 1.71
N THR A 32 -0.51 6.50 2.93
CA THR A 32 0.37 5.51 3.56
C THR A 32 -0.28 4.13 3.59
N ILE A 33 0.46 3.10 3.22
CA ILE A 33 0.08 1.69 3.42
C ILE A 33 1.14 1.03 4.32
N ILE A 34 0.69 0.39 5.40
CA ILE A 34 1.53 -0.32 6.36
C ILE A 34 1.33 -1.81 6.15
N CYS A 35 2.36 -2.48 5.63
CA CYS A 35 2.37 -3.91 5.32
C CYS A 35 2.86 -4.78 6.49
N GLY A 36 3.32 -4.14 7.57
CA GLY A 36 4.08 -4.80 8.64
C GLY A 36 5.41 -5.37 8.14
N ASN A 37 6.01 -6.27 8.91
CA ASN A 37 7.31 -6.89 8.56
C ASN A 37 7.18 -8.06 7.56
N SER A 38 6.16 -8.05 6.70
CA SER A 38 5.87 -9.13 5.75
C SER A 38 6.31 -8.73 4.34
N SER A 39 7.38 -9.34 3.84
CA SER A 39 7.81 -9.18 2.45
C SER A 39 6.73 -9.60 1.46
N ARG A 40 5.97 -10.65 1.79
CA ARG A 40 4.85 -11.09 0.96
C ARG A 40 3.73 -10.06 0.88
N MET A 41 3.44 -9.38 1.99
CA MET A 41 2.44 -8.30 2.00
C MET A 41 2.90 -7.13 1.13
N VAL A 42 4.18 -6.72 1.27
CA VAL A 42 4.79 -5.69 0.43
C VAL A 42 4.68 -6.03 -1.06
N GLU A 43 5.02 -7.26 -1.45
CA GLU A 43 4.88 -7.71 -2.86
C GLU A 43 3.44 -7.62 -3.38
N LEU A 44 2.45 -8.00 -2.57
CA LEU A 44 1.04 -7.97 -2.96
C LEU A 44 0.56 -6.53 -3.14
N VAL A 45 0.89 -5.63 -2.23
CA VAL A 45 0.56 -4.20 -2.34
C VAL A 45 1.20 -3.62 -3.60
N LYS A 46 2.49 -3.90 -3.85
CA LYS A 46 3.19 -3.42 -5.05
C LYS A 46 2.52 -3.88 -6.34
N LYS A 47 2.07 -5.14 -6.42
CA LYS A 47 1.33 -5.63 -7.61
C LYS A 47 0.05 -4.85 -7.88
N VAL A 48 -0.69 -4.46 -6.83
CA VAL A 48 -1.89 -3.63 -6.98
C VAL A 48 -1.51 -2.24 -7.48
N LEU A 49 -0.49 -1.62 -6.86
CA LEU A 49 -0.03 -0.28 -7.21
C LEU A 49 0.55 -0.20 -8.63
N ASP A 50 1.32 -1.21 -9.04
CA ASP A 50 1.88 -1.32 -10.39
C ASP A 50 0.74 -1.49 -11.42
N ARG A 51 -0.29 -2.27 -11.10
CA ARG A 51 -1.48 -2.46 -11.93
C ARG A 51 -2.30 -1.17 -12.07
N SER A 52 -2.43 -0.39 -11.00
CA SER A 52 -3.15 0.88 -11.00
C SER A 52 -2.34 2.04 -11.57
N GLY A 53 -1.07 1.84 -11.92
CA GLY A 53 -0.19 2.89 -12.45
C GLY A 53 0.27 3.90 -11.41
N SER A 54 0.17 3.57 -10.12
CA SER A 54 0.48 4.49 -9.03
C SER A 54 1.98 4.75 -8.90
N GLU A 55 2.34 5.99 -8.60
CA GLU A 55 3.70 6.36 -8.21
C GLU A 55 3.84 6.19 -6.69
N TYR A 56 4.80 5.37 -6.25
CA TYR A 56 5.00 5.09 -4.82
C TYR A 56 6.47 4.92 -4.44
N THR A 57 6.73 5.03 -3.13
CA THR A 57 8.03 4.76 -2.51
C THR A 57 7.89 3.71 -1.42
N GLU A 58 8.92 2.89 -1.26
CA GLU A 58 9.02 1.83 -0.25
C GLU A 58 10.05 2.23 0.81
N GLY A 59 9.67 2.15 2.08
CA GLY A 59 10.56 2.33 3.22
C GLY A 59 11.58 1.20 3.31
N LYS A 60 12.78 1.52 3.77
CA LYS A 60 13.91 0.57 3.91
C LYS A 60 14.43 0.57 5.34
N GLY A 61 15.14 -0.49 5.73
CA GLY A 61 15.71 -0.61 7.08
C GLY A 61 14.61 -0.58 8.14
N PHE A 62 14.67 0.38 9.07
CA PHE A 62 13.67 0.54 10.13
C PHE A 62 12.27 0.91 9.61
N ASP A 63 12.16 1.44 8.39
CA ASP A 63 10.90 1.80 7.74
C ASP A 63 10.35 0.69 6.83
N PHE A 64 10.96 -0.50 6.84
CA PHE A 64 10.50 -1.61 6.01
C PHE A 64 9.01 -1.92 6.26
N GLY A 65 8.29 -2.20 5.18
CA GLY A 65 6.85 -2.45 5.21
C GLY A 65 5.99 -1.20 5.11
N ARG A 66 6.56 0.00 5.15
CA ARG A 66 5.83 1.25 4.86
C ARG A 66 5.91 1.54 3.36
N ILE A 67 4.76 1.74 2.72
CA ILE A 67 4.67 2.22 1.34
C ILE A 67 3.96 3.58 1.33
N THR A 68 4.52 4.56 0.63
CA THR A 68 3.89 5.88 0.47
C THR A 68 3.54 6.09 -1.00
N VAL A 69 2.24 6.23 -1.30
CA VAL A 69 1.72 6.50 -2.65
C VAL A 69 1.65 8.00 -2.85
N MET A 70 2.35 8.51 -3.86
CA MET A 70 2.52 9.94 -4.13
C MET A 70 1.50 10.46 -5.14
N LYS A 71 1.14 9.62 -6.12
CA LYS A 71 0.23 9.97 -7.20
C LYS A 71 -0.41 8.71 -7.81
N LEU A 72 -1.59 8.88 -8.38
CA LEU A 72 -2.29 7.90 -9.23
C LEU A 72 -2.22 8.33 -10.70
#